data_AF-A0A150ADC5-F1
#
_entry.id   AF-A0A150ADC5-F1
#
_cell.length_a   1.000
_cell.length_b   1.000
_cell.length_c   1.000
_cell.angle_alpha   90.00
_cell.angle_beta   90.00
_cell.angle_gamma   90.00
#
_symmetry.space_group_name_H-M   'P 1'
#
loop_
_entity.id
_entity.type
_entity.pdbx_description
1 polymer ?
#
loop_
_entity_poly.entity_id
_entity_poly.type
_entity_poly.pdbx_seq_one_letter_code
_entity_poly.pdbx_strand_id
1 'polypeptide(L)'
;MIQKEQTLKQSSLSLNTKANKELLEHQFLKIKEELSVLFQKIQDQPLLKGEDPEILIQEMLKFLFLIGKYKTKLTPSLKVDYVWHEFILCTRFYMEFCNHNYERYIHHSPGGEKKENHQLYIKTLKLYFLEFGGAPIDIWGDYHQDNDQDADCGSCFSS
;
A
#
# COMPACT_ATOMS: atom_id res chain seq x y z
N MET A 1 -37.97 1.82 -3.13
CA MET A 1 -36.93 2.82 -2.75
C MET A 1 -35.58 2.16 -2.50
N ILE A 2 -35.51 1.06 -1.75
CA ILE A 2 -34.27 0.33 -1.38
C ILE A 2 -33.43 -0.16 -2.60
N GLN A 3 -34.04 -0.72 -3.65
CA GLN A 3 -33.32 -1.20 -4.83
C GLN A 3 -32.64 -0.09 -5.64
N LYS A 4 -33.21 1.13 -5.71
CA LYS A 4 -32.57 2.25 -6.42
C LYS A 4 -31.31 2.73 -5.69
N GLU A 5 -31.33 2.76 -4.36
CA GLU A 5 -30.17 3.15 -3.54
C GLU A 5 -29.04 2.12 -3.58
N GLN A 6 -29.36 0.82 -3.60
CA GLN A 6 -28.37 -0.25 -3.75
C GLN A 6 -27.68 -0.21 -5.12
N THR A 7 -28.44 -0.02 -6.21
CA THR A 7 -27.88 0.11 -7.56
C THR A 7 -27.01 1.36 -7.72
N LEU A 8 -27.39 2.48 -7.11
CA LEU A 8 -26.59 3.72 -7.13
C LEU A 8 -25.29 3.61 -6.30
N LYS A 9 -25.32 2.92 -5.15
CA LYS A 9 -24.10 2.62 -4.37
C LYS A 9 -23.17 1.68 -5.13
N GLN A 10 -23.70 0.68 -5.82
CA GLN A 10 -22.90 -0.28 -6.57
C GLN A 10 -22.31 0.31 -7.86
N SER A 11 -23.05 1.20 -8.54
CA SER A 11 -22.54 1.91 -9.71
C SER A 11 -21.48 2.96 -9.35
N SER A 12 -21.68 3.72 -8.26
CA SER A 12 -20.69 4.67 -7.76
C SER A 12 -19.43 3.98 -7.22
N LEU A 13 -19.57 2.82 -6.55
CA LEU A 13 -18.44 2.00 -6.14
C LEU A 13 -17.65 1.48 -7.36
N SER A 14 -18.34 0.94 -8.37
CA SER A 14 -17.74 0.45 -9.61
C SER A 14 -17.00 1.54 -10.41
N LEU A 15 -17.60 2.74 -10.50
CA LEU A 15 -16.97 3.91 -11.14
C LEU A 15 -15.72 4.37 -10.38
N ASN A 16 -15.78 4.39 -9.04
CA ASN A 16 -14.62 4.72 -8.21
C ASN A 16 -13.51 3.66 -8.34
N THR A 17 -13.85 2.37 -8.41
CA THR A 17 -12.86 1.30 -8.62
C THR A 17 -12.13 1.46 -9.96
N LYS A 18 -12.84 1.85 -11.02
CA LYS A 18 -12.22 2.11 -12.33
C LYS A 18 -11.28 3.32 -12.28
N ALA A 19 -11.74 4.45 -11.75
CA ALA A 19 -10.92 5.65 -11.62
C ALA A 19 -9.68 5.44 -10.75
N ASN A 20 -9.81 4.71 -9.64
CA ASN A 20 -8.69 4.37 -8.76
C ASN A 20 -7.66 3.50 -9.49
N LYS A 21 -8.11 2.56 -10.34
CA LYS A 21 -7.20 1.72 -11.12
C LYS A 21 -6.40 2.53 -12.13
N GLU A 22 -7.06 3.44 -12.86
CA GLU A 22 -6.40 4.34 -13.82
C GLU A 22 -5.38 5.26 -13.12
N LEU A 23 -5.73 5.80 -11.95
CA LEU A 23 -4.82 6.61 -11.13
C LEU A 23 -3.57 5.81 -10.72
N LEU A 24 -3.75 4.61 -10.18
CA LEU A 24 -2.65 3.76 -9.73
C LEU A 24 -1.76 3.31 -10.90
N GLU A 25 -2.36 3.03 -12.06
CA GLU A 25 -1.61 2.69 -13.28
C GLU A 25 -0.75 3.86 -13.76
N HIS A 26 -1.29 5.07 -13.77
CA HIS A 26 -0.52 6.27 -14.11
C HIS A 26 0.64 6.52 -13.13
N GLN A 27 0.39 6.38 -11.82
CA GLN A 27 1.43 6.48 -10.78
C GLN A 27 2.54 5.44 -11.00
N PHE A 28 2.16 4.21 -11.32
CA PHE A 28 3.10 3.12 -11.58
C PHE A 28 3.97 3.40 -12.82
N LEU A 29 3.37 3.82 -13.93
CA LEU A 29 4.11 4.12 -15.16
C LEU A 29 5.13 5.23 -14.95
N LYS A 30 4.77 6.28 -14.19
CA LYS A 30 5.71 7.36 -13.84
C LYS A 30 6.90 6.85 -13.03
N ILE A 31 6.66 5.99 -12.02
CA ILE A 31 7.74 5.35 -11.26
C ILE A 31 8.62 4.48 -12.16
N LYS A 32 8.01 3.71 -13.06
CA LYS A 32 8.72 2.82 -13.99
C LYS A 32 9.62 3.60 -14.97
N GLU A 33 9.18 4.77 -15.41
CA GLU A 33 9.95 5.64 -16.29
C GLU A 33 11.12 6.33 -15.56
N GLU A 34 10.88 6.86 -14.36
CA GLU A 34 11.84 7.75 -13.69
C GLU A 34 12.75 7.06 -12.67
N LEU A 35 12.36 5.90 -12.12
CA LEU A 35 13.03 5.27 -10.97
C LEU A 35 13.49 3.84 -11.24
N SER A 36 14.25 3.62 -12.32
CA SER A 36 14.85 2.30 -12.61
C SER A 36 15.70 1.75 -11.45
N VAL A 37 16.33 2.63 -10.66
CA VAL A 37 17.08 2.25 -9.45
C VAL A 37 16.22 1.57 -8.39
N LEU A 38 14.94 1.95 -8.25
CA LEU A 38 14.03 1.33 -7.28
C LEU A 38 13.81 -0.15 -7.63
N PHE A 39 13.63 -0.45 -8.92
CA PHE A 39 13.48 -1.83 -9.40
C PHE A 39 14.71 -2.67 -9.10
N GLN A 40 15.91 -2.13 -9.37
CA GLN A 40 17.17 -2.81 -9.08
C GLN A 40 17.30 -3.14 -7.59
N LYS A 41 17.01 -2.16 -6.73
CA LYS A 41 17.07 -2.36 -5.28
C LYS A 41 16.09 -3.41 -4.77
N ILE A 42 14.88 -3.46 -5.33
CA ILE A 42 13.89 -4.49 -5.00
C ILE A 42 14.41 -5.88 -5.40
N GLN A 43 15.00 -6.01 -6.59
CA GLN A 43 15.54 -7.27 -7.10
C GLN A 43 16.72 -7.79 -6.25
N ASP A 44 17.56 -6.88 -5.76
CA ASP A 44 18.74 -7.22 -4.97
C ASP A 44 18.42 -7.58 -3.52
N GLN A 45 17.20 -7.32 -3.05
CA GLN A 45 16.80 -7.52 -1.66
C GLN A 45 16.45 -9.00 -1.38
N PRO A 46 17.18 -9.71 -0.49
CA PRO A 46 16.97 -11.14 -0.26
C PRO A 46 15.56 -11.52 0.20
N LEU A 47 14.90 -10.64 0.98
CA LEU A 47 13.53 -10.85 1.45
C LEU A 47 12.49 -10.85 0.31
N LEU A 48 12.78 -10.13 -0.77
CA LEU A 48 11.87 -9.93 -1.90
C LEU A 48 12.19 -10.91 -3.05
N LYS A 49 13.15 -11.80 -2.86
CA LYS A 49 13.61 -12.74 -3.88
C LYS A 49 12.46 -13.64 -4.33
N GLY A 50 12.25 -13.68 -5.64
CA GLY A 50 11.22 -14.51 -6.28
C GLY A 50 9.90 -13.78 -6.52
N GLU A 51 9.72 -12.58 -5.95
CA GLU A 51 8.60 -11.70 -6.26
C GLU A 51 8.90 -10.84 -7.48
N ASP A 52 7.86 -10.47 -8.23
CA ASP A 52 7.97 -9.50 -9.31
C ASP A 52 8.04 -8.07 -8.73
N PRO A 53 9.11 -7.30 -9.02
CA PRO A 53 9.22 -5.91 -8.58
C PRO A 53 8.05 -5.02 -9.03
N GLU A 54 7.45 -5.29 -10.19
CA GLU A 54 6.29 -4.53 -10.67
C GLU A 54 5.10 -4.73 -9.74
N ILE A 55 4.84 -5.97 -9.32
CA ILE A 55 3.75 -6.28 -8.38
C ILE A 55 4.03 -5.65 -7.02
N LEU A 56 5.26 -5.75 -6.52
CA LEU A 56 5.66 -5.15 -5.24
C LEU A 56 5.46 -3.62 -5.20
N ILE A 57 5.81 -2.91 -6.28
CA ILE A 57 5.58 -1.47 -6.40
C ILE A 57 4.09 -1.17 -6.47
N GLN A 58 3.30 -1.95 -7.21
CA GLN A 58 1.84 -1.79 -7.26
C GLN A 58 1.19 -1.97 -5.88
N GLU A 59 1.64 -2.93 -5.07
CA GLU A 59 1.15 -3.14 -3.71
C GLU A 59 1.54 -1.99 -2.76
N MET A 60 2.74 -1.42 -2.91
CA MET A 60 3.14 -0.20 -2.21
C MET A 60 2.28 1.00 -2.61
N LEU A 61 1.97 1.19 -3.90
CA LEU A 61 1.09 2.26 -4.37
C LEU A 61 -0.33 2.13 -3.82
N LYS A 62 -0.88 0.91 -3.78
CA LYS A 62 -2.17 0.64 -3.14
C LYS A 62 -2.15 1.00 -1.66
N PHE A 63 -1.07 0.68 -0.94
CA PHE A 63 -0.92 1.07 0.45
C PHE A 63 -0.89 2.59 0.65
N LEU A 64 -0.10 3.33 -0.15
CA LEU A 64 -0.07 4.79 -0.10
C LEU A 64 -1.42 5.42 -0.45
N PHE A 65 -2.14 4.84 -1.42
CA PHE A 65 -3.51 5.24 -1.75
C PHE A 65 -4.45 5.12 -0.55
N LEU A 66 -4.39 4.02 0.21
CA LEU A 66 -5.19 3.86 1.43
C LEU A 66 -4.90 4.95 2.46
N ILE A 67 -3.61 5.28 2.67
CA ILE A 67 -3.21 6.36 3.59
C ILE A 67 -3.71 7.72 3.11
N GLY A 68 -3.59 8.01 1.81
CA GLY A 68 -4.07 9.24 1.19
C GLY A 68 -5.59 9.41 1.30
N LYS A 69 -6.33 8.35 0.98
CA LYS A 69 -7.80 8.34 0.98
C LYS A 69 -8.40 8.42 2.39
N TYR A 70 -7.92 7.59 3.31
CA TYR A 70 -8.54 7.43 4.62
C TYR A 70 -7.95 8.33 5.70
N LYS A 71 -6.78 8.96 5.44
CA LYS A 71 -6.11 9.90 6.35
C LYS A 71 -5.99 9.36 7.78
N THR A 72 -5.65 8.09 7.90
CA THR A 72 -5.47 7.37 9.17
C THR A 72 -4.13 6.67 9.18
N LYS A 73 -3.60 6.43 10.38
CA LYS A 73 -2.48 5.51 10.58
C LYS A 73 -2.84 4.12 10.06
N LEU A 74 -1.89 3.53 9.34
CA LEU A 74 -1.91 2.19 8.78
C LEU A 74 -0.50 1.61 8.82
N THR A 75 -0.42 0.29 8.90
CA THR A 75 0.82 -0.50 8.86
C THR A 75 0.78 -1.42 7.65
N PRO A 76 1.82 -1.44 6.80
CA PRO A 76 1.89 -2.34 5.64
C PRO A 76 2.34 -3.76 6.04
N SER A 77 2.37 -4.69 5.09
CA SER A 77 3.12 -5.94 5.29
C SER A 77 4.62 -5.67 5.29
N LEU A 78 5.42 -6.63 5.77
CA LEU A 78 6.88 -6.48 5.79
C LEU A 78 7.45 -6.20 4.39
N LYS A 79 7.05 -6.96 3.36
CA LYS A 79 7.53 -6.77 1.99
C LYS A 79 7.17 -5.38 1.44
N VAL A 80 5.96 -4.91 1.71
CA VAL A 80 5.49 -3.58 1.28
C VAL A 80 6.23 -2.47 2.03
N ASP A 81 6.54 -2.63 3.32
CA ASP A 81 7.33 -1.68 4.10
C ASP A 81 8.74 -1.50 3.51
N TYR A 82 9.40 -2.60 3.12
CA TYR A 82 10.71 -2.54 2.46
C TYR A 82 10.69 -1.77 1.14
N VAL A 83 9.70 -2.02 0.30
CA VAL A 83 9.54 -1.29 -0.97
C VAL A 83 9.29 0.19 -0.71
N TRP A 84 8.47 0.50 0.30
CA TRP A 84 8.19 1.88 0.68
C TRP A 84 9.43 2.59 1.23
N HIS A 85 10.26 1.93 2.04
CA HIS A 85 11.56 2.47 2.46
C HIS A 85 12.44 2.85 1.27
N GLU A 86 12.61 1.95 0.31
CA GLU A 86 13.44 2.24 -0.87
C GLU A 86 12.85 3.37 -1.73
N PHE A 87 11.53 3.49 -1.78
CA PHE A 87 10.86 4.59 -2.45
C PHE A 87 11.07 5.93 -1.73
N ILE A 88 11.03 5.96 -0.40
CA ILE A 88 11.33 7.16 0.42
C ILE A 88 12.76 7.65 0.16
N LEU A 89 13.73 6.75 -0.02
CA LEU A 89 15.12 7.10 -0.31
C LEU A 89 15.28 7.83 -1.66
N CYS A 90 14.32 7.70 -2.58
CA CYS A 90 14.19 8.54 -3.77
C CYS A 90 13.58 9.91 -3.40
N THR A 91 14.15 10.58 -2.39
CA THR A 91 13.53 11.65 -1.59
C THR A 91 12.87 12.76 -2.41
N ARG A 92 13.54 13.30 -3.45
CA ARG A 92 12.96 14.35 -4.30
C ARG A 92 11.69 13.87 -5.02
N PHE A 93 11.78 12.72 -5.68
CA PHE A 93 10.65 12.12 -6.38
C PHE A 93 9.53 11.78 -5.39
N TYR A 94 9.87 11.21 -4.23
CA TYR A 94 8.89 10.84 -3.21
C TYR A 94 8.11 12.06 -2.68
N MET A 95 8.80 13.17 -2.38
CA MET A 95 8.15 14.41 -1.96
C MET A 95 7.20 14.95 -3.02
N GLU A 96 7.65 15.04 -4.28
CA GLU A 96 6.82 15.50 -5.40
C GLU A 96 5.63 14.58 -5.66
N PHE A 97 5.85 13.26 -5.59
CA PHE A 97 4.82 12.23 -5.71
C PHE A 97 3.73 12.41 -4.66
N CYS A 98 4.10 12.54 -3.39
CA CYS A 98 3.14 12.71 -2.30
C CYS A 98 2.36 14.03 -2.43
N ASN A 99 3.05 15.14 -2.73
CA ASN A 99 2.39 16.43 -2.90
C ASN A 99 1.39 16.41 -4.07
N HIS A 100 1.77 15.81 -5.21
CA HIS A 100 0.92 15.74 -6.39
C HIS A 100 -0.31 14.84 -6.19
N ASN A 101 -0.14 13.68 -5.56
CA ASN A 101 -1.20 12.67 -5.49
C ASN A 101 -2.07 12.76 -4.23
N TYR A 102 -1.56 13.33 -3.14
CA TYR A 102 -2.22 13.33 -1.84
C TYR A 102 -2.27 14.70 -1.16
N GLU A 103 -1.73 15.74 -1.80
CA GLU A 103 -1.66 17.13 -1.30
C GLU A 103 -0.97 17.25 0.07
N ARG A 104 -0.20 16.23 0.45
CA ARG A 104 0.53 16.15 1.71
C ARG A 104 1.65 15.16 1.57
N TYR A 105 2.67 15.33 2.39
CA TYR A 105 3.67 14.28 2.59
C TYR A 105 3.07 13.14 3.42
N ILE A 106 3.31 11.90 3.02
CA ILE A 106 2.96 10.73 3.83
C ILE A 106 4.20 10.40 4.64
N HIS A 107 4.16 10.65 5.95
CA HIS A 107 5.31 10.40 6.80
C HIS A 107 5.40 8.92 7.15
N HIS A 108 6.62 8.39 7.09
CA HIS A 108 6.99 7.10 7.67
C HIS A 108 7.51 7.33 9.09
N SER A 109 6.96 6.59 10.06
CA SER A 109 7.36 6.65 11.47
C SER A 109 7.75 5.25 11.94
N PRO A 110 9.05 4.97 12.13
CA PRO A 110 9.49 3.70 12.72
C PRO A 110 9.12 3.63 14.21
N GLY A 111 8.97 2.41 14.70
CA GLY A 111 8.55 2.04 16.05
C GLY A 111 7.07 1.64 16.19
N GLY A 112 6.55 1.83 17.39
CA GLY A 112 5.21 1.38 17.78
C GLY A 112 5.23 0.04 18.53
N GLU A 113 4.24 -0.15 19.38
CA GLU A 113 4.06 -1.40 20.11
C GLU A 113 3.61 -2.50 19.14
N LYS A 114 4.19 -3.71 19.26
CA LYS A 114 3.87 -4.88 18.42
C LYS A 114 2.35 -5.09 18.27
N LYS A 115 1.62 -4.95 19.38
CA LYS A 115 0.16 -5.09 19.43
C LYS A 115 -0.57 -3.98 18.66
N GLU A 116 -0.08 -2.74 18.75
CA GLU A 116 -0.66 -1.61 18.01
C GLU A 116 -0.42 -1.79 16.51
N ASN A 117 0.81 -2.10 16.11
CA ASN A 117 1.17 -2.33 14.70
C ASN A 117 0.36 -3.47 14.10
N HIS A 118 0.14 -4.56 14.84
CA HIS A 118 -0.75 -5.64 14.40
C HIS A 118 -2.21 -5.17 14.20
N GLN A 119 -2.75 -4.35 15.10
CA GLN A 119 -4.11 -3.80 14.93
C GLN A 119 -4.21 -2.85 13.71
N LEU A 120 -3.18 -2.04 13.48
CA LEU A 120 -3.08 -1.17 12.31
C LEU A 120 -2.93 -2.00 11.02
N TYR A 121 -2.21 -3.11 11.06
CA TYR A 121 -2.07 -4.04 9.96
C TYR A 121 -3.41 -4.68 9.57
N ILE A 122 -4.17 -5.19 10.55
CA ILE A 122 -5.53 -5.71 10.32
C ILE A 122 -6.46 -4.62 9.76
N LYS A 123 -6.31 -3.36 10.22
CA LYS A 123 -7.04 -2.23 9.66
C LYS A 123 -6.66 -1.99 8.19
N THR A 124 -5.38 -2.08 7.83
CA THR A 124 -4.91 -1.98 6.44
C THR A 124 -5.57 -3.03 5.57
N LEU A 125 -5.57 -4.30 5.98
CA LEU A 125 -6.19 -5.38 5.20
C LEU A 125 -7.69 -5.21 5.00
N LYS A 126 -8.41 -4.72 6.02
CA LYS A 126 -9.84 -4.39 5.91
C LYS A 126 -10.09 -3.32 4.85
N LEU A 127 -9.32 -2.23 4.89
CA LEU A 127 -9.45 -1.15 3.90
C LEU A 127 -9.00 -1.61 2.51
N TYR A 128 -7.94 -2.42 2.42
CA TYR A 128 -7.48 -3.02 1.19
C TYR A 128 -8.60 -3.83 0.53
N PHE A 129 -9.26 -4.72 1.29
CA PHE A 129 -10.36 -5.52 0.79
C PHE A 129 -11.51 -4.66 0.24
N LEU A 130 -11.86 -3.58 0.94
CA LEU A 130 -12.91 -2.65 0.51
C LEU A 130 -12.58 -1.93 -0.81
N GLU A 131 -11.31 -1.61 -1.05
CA GLU A 131 -10.89 -0.90 -2.27
C GLU A 131 -10.55 -1.83 -3.44
N PHE A 132 -9.99 -3.01 -3.16
CA PHE A 132 -9.30 -3.85 -4.15
C PHE A 132 -9.74 -5.32 -4.16
N GLY A 133 -10.63 -5.74 -3.25
CA GLY A 133 -11.22 -7.09 -3.24
C GLY A 133 -10.39 -8.21 -2.60
N GLY A 134 -9.12 -7.96 -2.27
CA GLY A 134 -8.28 -8.90 -1.53
C GLY A 134 -6.79 -8.73 -1.81
N ALA A 135 -5.96 -8.81 -0.76
CA ALA A 135 -4.52 -8.62 -0.86
C ALA A 135 -3.82 -9.94 -1.24
N PRO A 136 -2.82 -9.94 -2.14
CA PRO A 136 -2.07 -11.14 -2.50
C PRO A 136 -1.35 -11.75 -1.29
N ILE A 137 -1.60 -13.03 -1.01
CA ILE A 137 -1.09 -13.70 0.20
C ILE A 137 0.43 -13.79 0.21
N ASP A 138 1.09 -13.90 -0.94
CA ASP A 138 2.55 -13.99 -1.01
C ASP A 138 3.22 -12.66 -0.63
N ILE A 139 2.53 -11.52 -0.79
CA ILE A 139 3.06 -10.18 -0.50
C ILE A 139 2.62 -9.69 0.87
N TRP A 140 1.37 -9.96 1.23
CA TRP A 140 0.77 -9.49 2.48
C TRP A 140 0.83 -10.53 3.60
N GLY A 141 1.15 -11.80 3.30
CA GLY A 141 1.17 -12.87 4.29
C GLY A 141 -0.22 -13.44 4.58
N ASP A 142 -0.25 -14.58 5.26
CA ASP A 142 -1.48 -15.24 5.67
C ASP A 142 -2.08 -14.53 6.89
N TYR A 143 -3.15 -13.78 6.66
CA TYR A 143 -3.86 -13.02 7.69
C TYR A 143 -4.89 -13.86 8.48
N HIS A 144 -4.98 -15.16 8.21
CA HIS A 144 -5.83 -16.10 8.96
C HIS A 144 -5.09 -16.84 10.08
N GLN A 145 -3.78 -16.62 10.24
CA GLN A 145 -2.99 -17.23 11.30
C GLN A 145 -2.69 -16.21 12.41
N ASP A 146 -3.27 -16.43 13.60
CA ASP A 146 -2.89 -15.80 14.86
C ASP A 146 -1.51 -16.31 15.34
N ASN A 147 -0.52 -16.37 14.46
CA ASN A 147 0.83 -16.76 14.83
C ASN A 147 1.64 -15.51 15.16
N ASP A 148 1.99 -15.38 16.45
CA ASP A 148 2.83 -14.34 17.03
C ASP A 148 4.23 -14.20 16.37
N GLN A 149 4.58 -15.12 15.47
CA GLN A 149 5.81 -15.15 14.68
C GLN A 149 5.76 -14.30 13.40
N ASP A 150 4.56 -13.98 12.87
CA ASP A 150 4.38 -13.08 11.72
C ASP A 150 4.34 -11.60 12.10
N ALA A 151 4.51 -11.33 13.39
CA ALA A 151 4.49 -9.99 13.96
C ALA A 151 5.84 -9.27 13.87
N ASP A 152 6.61 -9.65 12.86
CA ASP A 152 7.64 -8.83 12.22
C ASP A 152 7.06 -8.08 11.01
N CYS A 153 5.73 -7.84 10.99
CA CYS A 153 5.15 -6.82 10.13
C CYS A 153 5.80 -5.47 10.48
N GLY A 154 6.21 -4.72 9.45
CA GLY A 154 7.02 -3.50 9.56
C GLY A 154 6.66 -2.72 10.82
N SER A 155 7.62 -2.62 11.74
CA SER A 155 7.48 -1.93 13.02
C SER A 155 7.41 -0.42 12.77
N CYS A 156 6.52 0.03 11.90
CA CYS A 156 6.47 1.35 11.33
C CYS A 156 5.01 1.69 11.04
N PHE A 157 4.62 2.92 11.32
CA PHE A 157 3.28 3.44 11.03
C PHE A 157 3.38 4.70 10.18
N SER A 158 2.30 4.99 9.46
CA SER A 158 2.16 6.23 8.70
C SER A 158 1.42 7.30 9.49
N SER A 159 1.72 8.58 9.24
CA SER A 159 0.92 9.75 9.69
C SER A 159 0.73 10.74 8.55
#